data_AF-A0A368F550-F1
#
_entry.id   AF-A0A368F550-F1
#
_cell.length_a   1.000
_cell.length_b   1.000
_cell.length_c   1.000
_cell.angle_alpha   90.00
_cell.angle_beta   90.00
_cell.angle_gamma   90.00
#
_symmetry.space_group_name_H-M   'P 1'
#
loop_
_entity.id
_entity.type
_entity.pdbx_description
1 polymer ?
#
loop_
_entity_poly.entity_id
_entity_poly.type
_entity_poly.pdbx_seq_one_letter_code
_entity_poly.pdbx_strand_id
1 'polypeptide(L)'
;MILKELPSAEQIGDARLEAMVSITMRLASHQHFLGGPFSFNLRDLLRWVYLFEKNKDMSTCFEILFVNRMRRREDRQKLRDLYEELFGEPCVAAPVVLSADQNELHIGKVCLRRHNNATNGGHPAQRLLSTQYVLMHQLAVCVDMQWLSLIIGPRNCGKRSTLENLADICGVQLHTIILNAETDAQELIGSYEQVIDDSAIVEAKGTLCDLLSNCVEQSAIKQIIAAGDITELETVTELALAEVKENVTVVEHCREVLACAARSAMRFEWRDSTFVKAFVEGYWLLIEDVNLCSAAVLDRLNSCLESEGRLVISERQSSFEPLEPHPNFR
;
A
#
# COMPACT_ATOMS: atom_id res chain seq x y z
N MET A 1 30.61 19.31 -1.76
CA MET A 1 31.06 18.73 -3.05
C MET A 1 29.90 18.03 -3.75
N ILE A 2 29.26 17.02 -3.14
CA ILE A 2 28.13 16.26 -3.74
C ILE A 2 26.92 17.16 -4.13
N LEU A 3 26.60 18.18 -3.32
CA LEU A 3 25.47 19.08 -3.62
C LEU A 3 25.71 20.03 -4.81
N LYS A 4 26.96 20.27 -5.21
CA LYS A 4 27.30 21.13 -6.36
C LYS A 4 27.16 20.39 -7.70
N GLU A 5 27.04 19.07 -7.67
CA GLU A 5 26.86 18.23 -8.86
C GLU A 5 25.39 18.00 -9.20
N LEU A 6 24.46 18.47 -8.35
CA LEU A 6 23.03 18.43 -8.65
C LEU A 6 22.68 19.54 -9.66
N PRO A 7 21.92 19.23 -10.73
CA PRO A 7 21.51 20.24 -11.73
C PRO A 7 20.72 21.41 -11.12
N SER A 8 20.11 21.18 -9.95
CA SER A 8 19.33 22.16 -9.17
C SER A 8 20.19 23.17 -8.39
N ALA A 9 21.50 22.92 -8.22
CA ALA A 9 22.38 23.75 -7.40
C ALA A 9 22.60 25.16 -8.00
N GLU A 10 22.65 25.27 -9.32
CA GLU A 10 22.81 26.55 -10.03
C GLU A 10 21.61 27.49 -9.81
N GLN A 11 20.41 26.95 -9.62
CA GLN A 11 19.17 27.74 -9.44
C GLN A 11 18.98 28.26 -8.01
N ILE A 12 19.56 27.58 -7.01
CA ILE A 12 19.43 27.95 -5.59
C ILE A 12 20.40 29.08 -5.24
N GLY A 13 21.58 29.09 -5.87
CA GLY A 13 22.67 30.01 -5.55
C GLY A 13 23.51 29.55 -4.36
N ASP A 14 24.83 29.66 -4.48
CA ASP A 14 25.80 29.13 -3.51
C ASP A 14 25.55 29.61 -2.07
N ALA A 15 25.20 30.90 -1.89
CA ALA A 15 24.93 31.47 -0.56
C ALA A 15 23.72 30.82 0.14
N ARG A 16 22.66 30.49 -0.61
CA ARG A 16 21.47 29.83 -0.05
C ARG A 16 21.75 28.37 0.26
N LEU A 17 22.55 27.70 -0.58
CA LEU A 17 22.97 26.33 -0.33
C LEU A 17 23.82 26.24 0.96
N GLU A 18 24.74 27.18 1.16
CA GLU A 18 25.52 27.29 2.40
C GLU A 18 24.63 27.51 3.62
N ALA A 19 23.62 28.37 3.52
CA ALA A 19 22.63 28.57 4.59
C ALA A 19 21.85 27.28 4.91
N MET A 20 21.42 26.52 3.90
CA MET A 20 20.73 25.22 4.09
C MET A 20 21.62 24.20 4.82
N VAL A 21 22.90 24.12 4.45
CA VAL A 21 23.88 23.23 5.11
C VAL A 21 24.11 23.67 6.55
N SER A 22 24.27 24.98 6.78
CA SER A 22 24.45 25.55 8.12
C SER A 22 23.27 25.23 9.04
N ILE A 23 22.03 25.37 8.55
CA ILE A 23 20.81 24.99 9.29
C ILE A 23 20.85 23.51 9.64
N THR A 24 21.10 22.64 8.66
CA THR A 24 21.10 21.19 8.88
C THR A 24 22.17 20.79 9.89
N MET A 25 23.35 21.40 9.84
CA MET A 25 24.42 21.19 10.82
C MET A 25 24.03 21.68 12.22
N ARG A 26 23.43 22.87 12.35
CA ARG A 26 22.95 23.39 13.64
C ARG A 26 21.83 22.54 14.24
N LEU A 27 20.95 22.00 13.40
CA LEU A 27 19.89 21.09 13.83
C LEU A 27 20.44 19.73 14.27
N ALA A 28 21.50 19.25 13.62
CA ALA A 28 22.17 18.03 14.03
C ALA A 28 22.94 18.18 15.35
N SER A 29 23.49 19.37 15.64
CA SER A 29 24.27 19.62 16.86
C SER A 29 23.41 19.97 18.08
N HIS A 30 22.32 20.74 17.91
CA HIS A 30 21.45 21.16 19.02
C HIS A 30 20.28 20.16 19.23
N GLN A 31 20.52 19.11 20.01
CA GLN A 31 19.52 18.06 20.27
C GLN A 31 18.45 18.39 21.34
N HIS A 32 18.32 19.63 21.80
CA HIS A 32 17.39 19.97 22.89
C HIS A 32 16.00 20.38 22.39
N PHE A 33 15.34 19.52 21.62
CA PHE A 33 13.91 19.66 21.31
C PHE A 33 13.09 18.85 22.31
N LEU A 34 12.07 19.49 22.90
CA LEU A 34 11.25 18.89 23.95
C LEU A 34 10.23 17.88 23.40
N GLY A 35 10.04 17.84 22.07
CA GLY A 35 9.04 17.04 21.38
C GLY A 35 9.40 15.58 21.09
N GLY A 36 10.67 15.17 21.28
CA GLY A 36 11.14 13.80 21.05
C GLY A 36 12.51 13.74 20.37
N PRO A 37 13.04 12.53 20.13
CA PRO A 37 14.30 12.36 19.39
C PRO A 37 14.06 12.66 17.89
N PHE A 38 14.52 13.82 17.43
CA PHE A 38 14.51 14.17 16.02
C PHE A 38 15.91 13.95 15.45
N SER A 39 16.03 13.05 14.47
CA SER A 39 17.24 12.91 13.67
C SER A 39 17.11 13.75 12.40
N PHE A 40 18.08 14.63 12.18
CA PHE A 40 18.22 15.40 10.96
C PHE A 40 19.37 14.82 10.15
N ASN A 41 19.06 14.32 8.95
CA ASN A 41 20.00 13.60 8.12
C ASN A 41 20.29 14.37 6.83
N LEU A 42 21.36 13.99 6.13
CA LEU A 42 21.67 14.54 4.80
C LEU A 42 20.53 14.31 3.80
N ARG A 43 19.73 13.25 3.98
CA ARG A 43 18.54 12.95 3.18
C ARG A 43 17.49 14.08 3.27
N ASP A 44 17.36 14.74 4.42
CA ASP A 44 16.42 15.85 4.59
C ASP A 44 16.89 17.10 3.80
N LEU A 45 18.20 17.33 3.76
CA LEU A 45 18.79 18.38 2.93
C LEU A 45 18.58 18.11 1.44
N LEU A 46 18.77 16.87 0.99
CA LEU A 46 18.50 16.48 -0.40
C LEU A 46 17.01 16.67 -0.76
N ARG A 47 16.10 16.24 0.12
CA ARG A 47 14.65 16.49 -0.04
C ARG A 47 14.34 17.98 -0.14
N TRP A 48 15.01 18.82 0.65
CA TRP A 48 14.83 20.26 0.59
C TRP A 48 15.26 20.84 -0.74
N VAL A 49 16.40 20.42 -1.27
CA VAL A 49 16.88 20.81 -2.61
C VAL A 49 15.88 20.39 -3.69
N TYR A 50 15.43 19.14 -3.71
CA TYR A 50 14.48 18.64 -4.70
C TYR A 50 13.12 19.34 -4.64
N LEU A 51 12.61 19.63 -3.43
CA LEU A 51 11.35 20.33 -3.27
C LEU A 51 11.44 21.78 -3.74
N PHE A 52 12.60 22.43 -3.51
CA PHE A 52 12.84 23.78 -3.97
C PHE A 52 12.87 23.88 -5.50
N GLU A 53 13.44 22.88 -6.18
CA GLU A 53 13.47 22.83 -7.66
C GLU A 53 12.05 22.94 -8.26
N LYS A 54 11.07 22.30 -7.62
CA LYS A 54 9.69 22.28 -8.09
C LYS A 54 8.87 23.51 -7.65
N ASN A 55 8.95 23.88 -6.37
CA ASN A 55 8.12 24.94 -5.79
C ASN A 55 8.72 26.35 -5.87
N LYS A 56 10.03 26.46 -6.07
CA LYS A 56 10.82 27.71 -6.11
C LYS A 56 10.63 28.65 -4.90
N ASP A 57 10.22 28.08 -3.76
CA ASP A 57 9.91 28.83 -2.54
C ASP A 57 10.57 28.18 -1.33
N MET A 58 11.60 28.84 -0.81
CA MET A 58 12.42 28.29 0.26
C MET A 58 11.67 28.20 1.60
N SER A 59 10.80 29.18 1.87
CA SER A 59 10.07 29.30 3.14
C SER A 59 9.08 28.15 3.31
N THR A 60 8.23 27.92 2.30
CA THR A 60 7.24 26.84 2.28
C THR A 60 7.91 25.48 2.34
N CYS A 61 9.06 25.29 1.65
CA CYS A 61 9.80 24.03 1.70
C CYS A 61 10.35 23.74 3.10
N PHE A 62 10.95 24.74 3.75
CA PHE A 62 11.46 24.60 5.11
C PHE A 62 10.34 24.32 6.11
N GLU A 63 9.19 24.97 5.94
CA GLU A 63 8.03 24.75 6.79
C GLU A 63 7.49 23.31 6.70
N ILE A 64 7.36 22.77 5.48
CA ILE A 64 6.89 21.40 5.25
C ILE A 64 7.87 20.37 5.83
N LEU A 65 9.18 20.52 5.58
CA LEU A 65 10.17 19.51 5.92
C LEU A 65 10.60 19.52 7.39
N PHE A 66 10.80 20.71 7.97
CA PHE A 66 11.39 20.86 9.30
C PHE A 66 10.37 21.32 10.34
N VAL A 67 9.64 22.40 10.07
CA VAL A 67 8.73 23.00 11.07
C VAL A 67 7.56 22.06 11.37
N ASN A 68 6.92 21.49 10.35
CA ASN A 68 5.75 20.63 10.54
C ASN A 68 6.07 19.28 11.18
N ARG A 69 7.33 18.85 11.17
CA ARG A 69 7.81 17.66 11.91
C ARG A 69 7.79 17.87 13.43
N MET A 70 7.89 19.12 13.89
CA MET A 70 7.88 19.45 15.31
C MET A 70 6.47 19.34 15.91
N ARG A 71 6.35 18.68 17.06
CA ARG A 71 5.07 18.49 17.77
C ARG A 71 4.66 19.73 18.57
N ARG A 72 5.61 20.40 19.22
CA ARG A 72 5.34 21.57 20.08
C ARG A 72 5.46 22.87 19.31
N ARG A 73 4.60 23.84 19.64
CA ARG A 73 4.62 25.18 19.03
C ARG A 73 5.89 25.96 19.34
N GLU A 74 6.46 25.79 20.54
CA GLU A 74 7.71 26.42 20.95
C GLU A 74 8.89 25.99 20.06
N ASP A 75 9.01 24.68 19.79
CA ASP A 75 10.06 24.14 18.92
C ASP A 75 9.87 24.62 17.47
N ARG A 76 8.61 24.74 17.01
CA ARG A 76 8.30 25.33 15.69
C ARG A 76 8.75 26.78 15.60
N GLN A 77 8.57 27.57 16.65
CA GLN A 77 8.97 28.98 16.66
C GLN A 77 10.49 29.10 16.60
N LYS A 78 11.23 28.35 17.41
CA LYS A 78 12.71 28.31 17.36
C LYS A 78 13.25 27.99 15.97
N LEU A 79 12.59 27.09 15.22
CA LEU A 79 12.98 26.80 13.84
C LEU A 79 12.69 27.96 12.89
N ARG A 80 11.57 28.67 13.06
CA ARG A 80 11.27 29.87 12.26
C ARG A 80 12.28 30.98 12.54
N ASP A 81 12.64 31.18 13.81
CA ASP A 81 13.64 32.17 14.22
C ASP A 81 15.02 31.82 13.65
N LEU A 82 15.41 30.54 13.67
CA LEU A 82 16.67 30.06 13.06
C LEU A 82 16.70 30.28 11.54
N TYR A 83 15.56 30.07 10.87
CA TYR A 83 15.43 30.34 9.44
C TYR A 83 15.59 31.83 9.14
N GLU A 84 14.93 32.68 9.92
CA GLU A 84 15.00 34.14 9.77
C GLU A 84 16.42 34.68 10.03
N GLU A 85 17.15 34.13 11.01
CA GLU A 85 18.56 34.47 11.28
C GLU A 85 19.47 34.21 10.07
N LEU A 86 19.28 33.11 9.35
CA LEU A 86 20.20 32.65 8.32
C LEU A 86 19.82 33.08 6.90
N PHE A 87 18.53 33.18 6.60
CA PHE A 87 18.06 33.64 5.29
C PHE A 87 17.68 35.12 5.25
N GLY A 88 17.48 35.77 6.41
CA GLY A 88 17.03 37.17 6.48
C GLY A 88 15.60 37.39 5.98
N GLU A 89 14.81 36.32 5.84
CA GLU A 89 13.43 36.34 5.38
C GLU A 89 12.53 35.63 6.40
N PRO A 90 11.30 36.12 6.65
CA PRO A 90 10.40 35.48 7.60
C PRO A 90 9.85 34.16 7.01
N CYS A 91 9.81 33.13 7.85
CA CYS A 91 9.21 31.84 7.49
C CYS A 91 7.69 31.88 7.72
N VAL A 92 6.92 32.20 6.66
CA VAL A 92 5.46 32.31 6.71
C VAL A 92 4.81 31.26 5.82
N ALA A 93 3.81 30.56 6.38
CA ALA A 93 3.01 29.61 5.62
C ALA A 93 2.14 30.35 4.60
N ALA A 94 2.28 30.01 3.32
CA ALA A 94 1.33 30.47 2.32
C ALA A 94 -0.07 29.91 2.63
N PRO A 95 -1.15 30.69 2.48
CA PRO A 95 -2.50 30.19 2.63
C PRO A 95 -2.75 29.09 1.58
N VAL A 96 -3.24 27.95 2.04
CA VAL A 96 -3.56 26.82 1.16
C VAL A 96 -4.93 27.07 0.53
N VAL A 97 -4.96 27.21 -0.79
CA VAL A 97 -6.19 27.26 -1.59
C VAL A 97 -6.37 25.93 -2.28
N LEU A 98 -7.61 25.42 -2.28
CA LEU A 98 -7.99 24.24 -3.05
C LEU A 98 -8.79 24.65 -4.27
N SER A 99 -8.35 24.22 -5.44
CA SER A 99 -9.09 24.31 -6.69
C SER A 99 -9.05 22.96 -7.38
N ALA A 100 -10.19 22.43 -7.77
CA ALA A 100 -10.27 21.15 -8.46
C ALA A 100 -10.97 21.35 -9.81
N ASP A 101 -10.27 20.99 -10.88
CA ASP A 101 -10.84 20.89 -12.22
C ASP A 101 -11.10 19.41 -12.57
N GLN A 102 -11.64 19.10 -13.74
CA GLN A 102 -11.97 17.72 -14.14
C GLN A 102 -10.73 16.81 -14.23
N ASN A 103 -9.57 17.36 -14.58
CA ASN A 103 -8.34 16.57 -14.79
C ASN A 103 -7.24 16.86 -13.78
N GLU A 104 -7.29 18.00 -13.08
CA GLU A 104 -6.22 18.46 -12.19
C GLU A 104 -6.78 18.94 -10.85
N LEU A 105 -6.05 18.62 -9.79
CA LEU A 105 -6.30 19.08 -8.43
C LEU A 105 -5.15 20.00 -8.03
N HIS A 106 -5.45 21.27 -7.79
CA HIS A 106 -4.50 22.24 -7.27
C HIS A 106 -4.71 22.43 -5.77
N ILE A 107 -3.66 22.16 -4.99
CA ILE A 107 -3.62 22.47 -3.57
C ILE A 107 -2.40 23.38 -3.35
N GLY A 108 -2.65 24.66 -3.09
CA GLY A 108 -1.59 25.67 -3.02
C GLY A 108 -0.82 25.77 -4.34
N LYS A 109 0.47 25.44 -4.31
CA LYS A 109 1.36 25.45 -5.49
C LYS A 109 1.49 24.08 -6.17
N VAL A 110 0.98 23.01 -5.56
CA VAL A 110 1.09 21.64 -6.07
C VAL A 110 -0.09 21.31 -6.98
N CYS A 111 0.19 20.67 -8.10
CA CYS A 111 -0.80 20.12 -9.02
C CYS A 111 -0.73 18.59 -9.00
N LEU A 112 -1.86 17.93 -8.73
CA LEU A 112 -2.02 16.49 -8.81
C LEU A 112 -2.94 16.14 -9.98
N ARG A 113 -2.59 15.09 -10.73
CA ARG A 113 -3.43 14.58 -11.80
C ARG A 113 -4.60 13.79 -11.23
N ARG A 114 -5.82 14.13 -11.65
CA ARG A 114 -7.03 13.37 -11.34
C ARG A 114 -7.26 12.31 -12.41
N HIS A 115 -7.53 11.10 -11.97
CA HIS A 115 -7.96 10.03 -12.86
C HIS A 115 -9.49 10.06 -12.88
N ASN A 116 -10.07 10.34 -14.05
CA ASN A 116 -11.53 10.39 -14.23
C ASN A 116 -12.21 9.01 -14.18
N ASN A 117 -11.50 7.99 -13.71
CA ASN A 117 -12.10 6.71 -13.41
C ASN A 117 -12.94 6.90 -12.16
N ALA A 118 -14.24 7.07 -12.35
CA ALA A 118 -15.24 6.95 -11.32
C ALA A 118 -15.18 5.53 -10.73
N THR A 119 -14.19 5.28 -9.88
CA THR A 119 -14.24 4.13 -8.98
C THR A 119 -15.31 4.48 -7.97
N ASN A 120 -16.52 3.99 -8.26
CA ASN A 120 -17.66 3.88 -7.35
C ASN A 120 -17.31 2.98 -6.16
N GLY A 121 -16.27 3.34 -5.41
CA GLY A 121 -15.84 2.72 -4.18
C GLY A 121 -16.45 3.46 -2.99
N GLY A 122 -17.79 3.50 -2.94
CA GLY A 122 -18.62 3.47 -1.73
C GLY A 122 -18.27 4.26 -0.45
N HIS A 123 -17.38 5.25 -0.45
CA HIS A 123 -17.19 6.10 0.73
C HIS A 123 -18.15 7.30 0.65
N PRO A 124 -19.02 7.51 1.66
CA PRO A 124 -19.97 8.61 1.64
C PRO A 124 -19.17 9.91 1.59
N ALA A 125 -19.42 10.76 0.58
CA ALA A 125 -18.73 12.02 0.33
C ALA A 125 -18.38 12.74 1.63
N GLN A 126 -17.15 12.53 2.11
CA GLN A 126 -16.70 13.13 3.35
C GLN A 126 -16.52 14.61 3.05
N ARG A 127 -17.19 15.45 3.85
CA ARG A 127 -17.07 16.90 3.67
C ARG A 127 -15.65 17.29 4.08
N LEU A 128 -14.94 17.97 3.20
CA LEU A 128 -13.62 18.54 3.51
C LEU A 128 -13.77 19.61 4.60
N LEU A 129 -13.07 19.44 5.72
CA LEU A 129 -12.98 20.49 6.73
C LEU A 129 -11.86 21.47 6.36
N SER A 130 -12.09 22.76 6.60
CA SER A 130 -11.08 23.79 6.35
C SER A 130 -9.79 23.60 7.17
N THR A 131 -9.90 22.99 8.34
CA THR A 131 -8.76 22.66 9.21
C THR A 131 -7.86 21.57 8.64
N GLN A 132 -8.37 20.74 7.71
CA GLN A 132 -7.63 19.63 7.11
C GLN A 132 -6.79 20.07 5.90
N TYR A 133 -7.00 21.28 5.36
CA TYR A 133 -6.29 21.75 4.17
C TYR A 133 -4.77 21.79 4.34
N VAL A 134 -4.25 22.12 5.52
CA VAL A 134 -2.81 22.14 5.77
C VAL A 134 -2.22 20.74 5.66
N LEU A 135 -2.87 19.73 6.28
CA LEU A 135 -2.43 18.34 6.19
C LEU A 135 -2.56 17.82 4.77
N MET A 136 -3.66 18.14 4.09
CA MET A 136 -3.90 17.70 2.73
C MET A 136 -2.89 18.29 1.74
N HIS A 137 -2.48 19.55 1.92
CA HIS A 137 -1.39 20.15 1.15
C HIS A 137 -0.06 19.43 1.37
N GLN A 138 0.27 19.10 2.62
CA GLN A 138 1.48 18.35 2.93
C GLN A 138 1.45 16.95 2.30
N LEU A 139 0.32 16.26 2.36
CA LEU A 139 0.14 14.96 1.69
C LEU A 139 0.24 15.08 0.18
N ALA A 140 -0.35 16.13 -0.40
CA ALA A 140 -0.25 16.39 -1.83
C ALA A 140 1.20 16.60 -2.27
N VAL A 141 1.99 17.36 -1.50
CA VAL A 141 3.43 17.53 -1.73
C VAL A 141 4.15 16.18 -1.67
N CYS A 142 3.86 15.32 -0.68
CA CYS A 142 4.48 14.01 -0.57
C CYS A 142 4.13 13.09 -1.75
N VAL A 143 2.86 13.09 -2.18
CA VAL A 143 2.38 12.32 -3.33
C VAL A 143 3.06 12.78 -4.62
N ASP A 144 3.16 14.09 -4.80
CA ASP A 144 3.77 14.71 -5.98
C ASP A 144 5.29 14.47 -6.06
N MET A 145 5.96 14.37 -4.91
CA MET A 145 7.38 14.04 -4.80
C MET A 145 7.68 12.53 -4.69
N GLN A 146 6.65 11.68 -4.70
CA GLN A 146 6.76 10.22 -4.51
C GLN A 146 7.49 9.84 -3.21
N TRP A 147 7.23 10.57 -2.14
CA TRP A 147 7.82 10.30 -0.83
C TRP A 147 6.87 9.50 0.05
N LEU A 148 7.41 8.45 0.67
CA LEU A 148 6.75 7.76 1.77
C LEU A 148 6.42 8.78 2.88
N SER A 149 5.14 8.84 3.24
CA SER A 149 4.63 9.78 4.24
C SER A 149 4.22 9.06 5.53
N LEU A 150 4.56 9.66 6.68
CA LEU A 150 4.20 9.15 8.00
C LEU A 150 3.37 10.18 8.77
N ILE A 151 2.10 9.87 9.03
CA ILE A 151 1.17 10.81 9.67
C ILE A 151 1.05 10.55 11.17
N ILE A 152 1.76 11.35 11.97
CA ILE A 152 1.73 11.27 13.43
C ILE A 152 0.81 12.35 14.01
N GLY A 153 0.12 12.02 15.10
CA GLY A 153 -0.84 12.93 15.74
C GLY A 153 -1.81 12.18 16.67
N PRO A 154 -2.63 12.91 17.44
CA PRO A 154 -3.62 12.31 18.33
C PRO A 154 -4.67 11.52 17.57
N ARG A 155 -5.39 10.64 18.27
CA ARG A 155 -6.56 9.94 17.74
C ARG A 155 -7.67 10.97 17.40
N ASN A 156 -8.53 10.64 16.45
CA ASN A 156 -9.69 11.44 16.03
C ASN A 156 -9.40 12.85 15.48
N CYS A 157 -8.18 13.15 15.02
CA CYS A 157 -7.90 14.41 14.31
C CYS A 157 -8.20 14.37 12.80
N GLY A 158 -8.76 13.26 12.30
CA GLY A 158 -9.14 13.13 10.90
C GLY A 158 -7.98 12.87 9.92
N LYS A 159 -6.94 12.16 10.36
CA LYS A 159 -5.82 11.76 9.50
C LYS A 159 -6.29 10.89 8.34
N ARG A 160 -6.98 9.80 8.68
CA ARG A 160 -7.56 8.84 7.74
C ARG A 160 -8.52 9.52 6.78
N SER A 161 -9.48 10.27 7.32
CA SER A 161 -10.44 11.04 6.51
C SER A 161 -9.76 12.00 5.54
N THR A 162 -8.67 12.66 5.94
CA THR A 162 -7.96 13.60 5.03
C THR A 162 -7.31 12.86 3.86
N LEU A 163 -6.79 11.65 4.10
CA LEU A 163 -6.14 10.85 3.07
C LEU A 163 -7.15 10.16 2.15
N GLU A 164 -8.24 9.63 2.72
CA GLU A 164 -9.40 9.13 1.95
C GLU A 164 -9.96 10.22 1.05
N ASN A 165 -10.21 11.43 1.58
CA ASN A 165 -10.65 12.57 0.78
C ASN A 165 -9.67 12.92 -0.35
N LEU A 166 -8.36 12.92 -0.07
CA LEU A 166 -7.36 13.23 -1.09
C LEU A 166 -7.36 12.18 -2.21
N ALA A 167 -7.45 10.90 -1.86
CA ALA A 167 -7.54 9.79 -2.80
C ALA A 167 -8.81 9.86 -3.64
N ASP A 168 -9.96 10.12 -3.00
CA ASP A 168 -11.27 10.28 -3.66
C ASP A 168 -11.26 11.45 -4.66
N ILE A 169 -10.66 12.58 -4.30
CA ILE A 169 -10.54 13.72 -5.22
C ILE A 169 -9.61 13.37 -6.38
N CYS A 170 -8.51 12.67 -6.13
CA CYS A 170 -7.58 12.23 -7.18
C CYS A 170 -8.12 11.08 -8.04
N GLY A 171 -9.20 10.41 -7.62
CA GLY A 171 -9.78 9.26 -8.32
C GLY A 171 -8.89 8.02 -8.28
N VAL A 172 -8.10 7.86 -7.20
CA VAL A 172 -7.21 6.71 -7.02
C VAL A 172 -7.77 5.81 -5.93
N GLN A 173 -7.71 4.48 -6.15
CA GLN A 173 -8.14 3.52 -5.13
C GLN A 173 -7.16 3.51 -3.97
N LEU A 174 -7.69 3.68 -2.76
CA LEU A 174 -6.94 3.59 -1.52
C LEU A 174 -7.20 2.25 -0.85
N HIS A 175 -6.15 1.44 -0.71
CA HIS A 175 -6.19 0.20 0.05
C HIS A 175 -5.67 0.43 1.46
N THR A 176 -6.39 -0.06 2.47
CA THR A 176 -5.97 0.07 3.87
C THR A 176 -5.51 -1.29 4.40
N ILE A 177 -4.33 -1.31 5.01
CA ILE A 177 -3.80 -2.45 5.77
C ILE A 177 -3.67 -2.01 7.22
N ILE A 178 -4.23 -2.80 8.13
CA ILE A 178 -4.15 -2.53 9.58
C ILE A 178 -3.11 -3.48 10.16
N LEU A 179 -2.08 -2.93 10.80
CA LEU A 179 -1.06 -3.75 11.46
C LEU A 179 -1.42 -4.00 12.92
N ASN A 180 -1.19 -5.24 13.36
CA ASN A 180 -1.30 -5.63 14.76
C ASN A 180 0.07 -6.12 15.29
N ALA A 181 0.13 -6.50 16.56
CA ALA A 181 1.38 -6.96 17.19
C ALA A 181 1.83 -8.36 16.72
N GLU A 182 0.92 -9.12 16.10
CA GLU A 182 1.14 -10.48 15.60
C GLU A 182 1.37 -10.51 14.07
N THR A 183 1.22 -9.36 13.39
CA THR A 183 1.37 -9.26 11.94
C THR A 183 2.79 -9.65 11.55
N ASP A 184 2.90 -10.69 10.74
CA ASP A 184 4.16 -11.16 10.18
C ASP A 184 4.39 -10.55 8.78
N ALA A 185 5.64 -10.57 8.34
CA ALA A 185 6.03 -10.11 7.02
C ALA A 185 5.37 -10.89 5.88
N GLN A 186 4.90 -12.12 6.12
CA GLN A 186 4.14 -12.90 5.15
C GLN A 186 2.76 -12.30 4.88
N GLU A 187 2.10 -11.73 5.89
CA GLU A 187 0.79 -11.07 5.72
C GLU A 187 0.90 -9.83 4.80
N LEU A 188 2.05 -9.15 4.86
CA LEU A 188 2.34 -7.96 4.06
C LEU A 188 2.82 -8.23 2.64
N ILE A 189 3.37 -9.40 2.35
CA ILE A 189 3.93 -9.69 1.01
C ILE A 189 3.04 -10.71 0.29
N GLY A 190 2.72 -11.80 0.97
CA GLY A 190 1.88 -12.87 0.46
C GLY A 190 2.17 -14.15 1.22
N SER A 191 1.24 -15.09 1.09
CA SER A 191 1.36 -16.39 1.70
C SER A 191 0.88 -17.48 0.73
N TYR A 192 1.28 -18.71 1.01
CA TYR A 192 0.70 -19.86 0.33
C TYR A 192 -0.64 -20.18 0.98
N GLU A 193 -1.71 -19.95 0.24
CA GLU A 193 -3.06 -20.30 0.67
C GLU A 193 -3.46 -21.65 0.07
N GLN A 194 -4.25 -22.41 0.83
CA GLN A 194 -4.89 -23.60 0.32
C GLN A 194 -6.04 -23.18 -0.59
N VAL A 195 -5.92 -23.49 -1.88
CA VAL A 195 -6.96 -23.26 -2.88
C VAL A 195 -7.60 -24.60 -3.21
N ILE A 196 -8.93 -24.63 -3.15
CA ILE A 196 -9.70 -25.78 -3.63
C ILE A 196 -9.81 -25.64 -5.15
N ASP A 197 -9.27 -26.59 -5.89
CA ASP A 197 -9.38 -26.60 -7.35
C ASP A 197 -10.72 -27.22 -7.77
N ASP A 198 -11.74 -26.38 -7.97
CA ASP A 198 -13.08 -26.82 -8.39
C ASP A 198 -13.05 -27.55 -9.74
N SER A 199 -12.01 -27.34 -10.56
CA SER A 199 -11.87 -28.04 -11.84
C SER A 199 -11.71 -29.56 -11.66
N ALA A 200 -11.01 -29.99 -10.63
CA ALA A 200 -10.85 -31.40 -10.29
C ALA A 200 -12.18 -32.03 -9.85
N ILE A 201 -13.03 -31.27 -9.15
CA ILE A 201 -14.38 -31.71 -8.76
C ILE A 201 -15.28 -31.85 -10.00
N VAL A 202 -15.19 -30.92 -10.95
CA VAL A 202 -15.96 -30.97 -12.20
C VAL A 202 -15.53 -32.14 -13.08
N GLU A 203 -14.23 -32.40 -13.21
CA GLU A 203 -13.70 -33.55 -13.96
C GLU A 203 -14.09 -34.89 -13.31
N ALA A 204 -14.02 -34.96 -11.97
CA ALA A 204 -14.49 -36.12 -11.20
C ALA A 204 -15.99 -36.36 -11.37
N LYS A 205 -16.82 -35.32 -11.35
CA LYS A 205 -18.26 -35.44 -11.63
C LYS A 205 -18.52 -36.01 -13.02
N GLY A 206 -17.80 -35.53 -14.04
CA GLY A 206 -17.94 -36.03 -15.42
C GLY A 206 -17.61 -37.52 -15.53
N THR A 207 -16.44 -37.91 -15.03
CA THR A 207 -15.99 -39.31 -15.05
C THR A 207 -16.87 -40.24 -14.22
N LEU A 208 -17.37 -39.80 -13.06
CA LEU A 208 -18.33 -40.57 -12.25
C LEU A 208 -19.68 -40.73 -12.96
N CYS A 209 -20.18 -39.69 -13.63
CA CYS A 209 -21.43 -39.78 -14.40
C CYS A 209 -21.30 -40.78 -15.56
N ASP A 210 -20.16 -40.79 -16.26
CA ASP A 210 -19.91 -41.72 -17.37
C ASP A 210 -19.81 -43.18 -16.89
N LEU A 211 -19.21 -43.42 -15.72
CA LEU A 211 -19.10 -44.76 -15.14
C LEU A 211 -20.43 -45.28 -14.58
N LEU A 212 -21.24 -44.39 -13.99
CA LEU A 212 -22.50 -44.75 -13.32
C LEU A 212 -23.72 -44.69 -14.24
N SER A 213 -23.62 -44.12 -15.44
CA SER A 213 -24.74 -43.95 -16.40
C SER A 213 -25.44 -45.27 -16.76
N ASN A 214 -24.70 -46.39 -16.72
CA ASN A 214 -25.20 -47.71 -17.07
C ASN A 214 -25.58 -48.57 -15.85
N CYS A 215 -25.29 -48.09 -14.63
CA CYS A 215 -25.41 -48.88 -13.40
C CYS A 215 -26.44 -48.35 -12.40
N VAL A 216 -26.82 -47.07 -12.49
CA VAL A 216 -27.64 -46.38 -11.46
C VAL A 216 -28.81 -45.61 -12.10
N GLU A 217 -29.87 -45.37 -11.33
CA GLU A 217 -31.01 -44.55 -11.74
C GLU A 217 -30.63 -43.08 -12.02
N GLN A 218 -31.37 -42.44 -12.94
CA GLN A 218 -31.19 -41.03 -13.30
C GLN A 218 -31.36 -40.04 -12.13
N SER A 219 -32.01 -40.47 -11.04
CA SER A 219 -32.19 -39.70 -9.81
C SER A 219 -30.87 -39.49 -9.06
N ALA A 220 -30.03 -40.53 -8.94
CA ALA A 220 -28.74 -40.47 -8.28
C ALA A 220 -27.72 -39.67 -9.09
N ILE A 221 -27.73 -39.81 -10.42
CA ILE A 221 -26.82 -39.04 -11.32
C ILE A 221 -27.07 -37.53 -11.18
N LYS A 222 -28.33 -37.10 -11.03
CA LYS A 222 -28.67 -35.70 -10.79
C LYS A 222 -28.14 -35.19 -9.45
N GLN A 223 -28.08 -36.03 -8.42
CA GLN A 223 -27.53 -35.68 -7.12
C GLN A 223 -26.01 -35.52 -7.17
N ILE A 224 -25.31 -36.38 -7.93
CA ILE A 224 -23.85 -36.29 -8.14
C ILE A 224 -23.48 -34.97 -8.84
N ILE A 225 -24.25 -34.56 -9.86
CA ILE A 225 -24.03 -33.30 -10.57
C ILE A 225 -24.28 -32.10 -9.64
N ALA A 226 -25.30 -32.21 -8.78
CA ALA A 226 -25.72 -31.15 -7.87
C ALA A 226 -24.80 -30.94 -6.65
N ALA A 227 -23.92 -31.90 -6.32
CA ALA A 227 -23.03 -31.81 -5.16
C ALA A 227 -22.12 -30.56 -5.24
N GLY A 228 -22.07 -29.74 -4.19
CA GLY A 228 -21.26 -28.52 -4.17
C GLY A 228 -19.79 -28.79 -3.80
N ASP A 229 -19.57 -29.72 -2.87
CA ASP A 229 -18.27 -29.98 -2.24
C ASP A 229 -17.81 -31.43 -2.42
N ILE A 230 -16.51 -31.69 -2.20
CA ILE A 230 -15.93 -33.03 -2.31
C ILE A 230 -16.52 -34.04 -1.31
N THR A 231 -16.89 -33.60 -0.11
CA THR A 231 -17.51 -34.45 0.92
C THR A 231 -18.95 -34.84 0.55
N GLU A 232 -19.70 -33.90 -0.02
CA GLU A 232 -21.04 -34.17 -0.56
C GLU A 232 -20.94 -35.12 -1.75
N LEU A 233 -19.97 -34.90 -2.64
CA LEU A 233 -19.70 -35.79 -3.77
C LEU A 233 -19.35 -37.22 -3.30
N GLU A 234 -18.48 -37.38 -2.31
CA GLU A 234 -18.12 -38.69 -1.73
C GLU A 234 -19.33 -39.40 -1.13
N THR A 235 -20.16 -38.70 -0.36
CA THR A 235 -21.33 -39.31 0.31
C THR A 235 -22.41 -39.74 -0.69
N VAL A 236 -22.73 -38.89 -1.67
CA VAL A 236 -23.72 -39.22 -2.72
C VAL A 236 -23.20 -40.37 -3.59
N THR A 237 -21.91 -40.39 -3.89
CA THR A 237 -21.32 -41.45 -4.70
C THR A 237 -21.29 -42.78 -3.93
N GLU A 238 -20.90 -42.82 -2.66
CA GLU A 238 -20.96 -44.06 -1.85
C GLU A 238 -22.41 -44.57 -1.67
N LEU A 239 -23.39 -43.66 -1.58
CA LEU A 239 -24.80 -44.04 -1.54
C LEU A 239 -25.25 -44.70 -2.84
N ALA A 240 -24.84 -44.15 -3.99
CA ALA A 240 -25.10 -44.72 -5.31
C ALA A 240 -24.35 -46.06 -5.53
N LEU A 241 -23.13 -46.19 -5.02
CA LEU A 241 -22.33 -47.41 -5.09
C LEU A 241 -22.92 -48.55 -4.25
N ALA A 242 -23.63 -48.24 -3.17
CA ALA A 242 -24.32 -49.25 -2.34
C ALA A 242 -25.46 -49.97 -3.10
N GLU A 243 -26.01 -49.36 -4.15
CA GLU A 243 -27.04 -49.96 -5.01
C GLU A 243 -26.44 -50.91 -6.07
N VAL A 244 -25.15 -50.76 -6.38
CA VAL A 244 -24.45 -51.55 -7.41
C VAL A 244 -23.86 -52.82 -6.80
N LYS A 245 -24.63 -53.93 -6.84
CA LYS A 245 -24.24 -55.20 -6.19
C LYS A 245 -23.34 -56.13 -7.02
N GLU A 246 -23.20 -55.92 -8.34
CA GLU A 246 -22.57 -56.92 -9.24
C GLU A 246 -21.27 -56.49 -9.93
N ASN A 247 -20.87 -55.21 -9.89
CA ASN A 247 -19.69 -54.69 -10.60
C ASN A 247 -18.61 -54.14 -9.65
N VAL A 248 -17.82 -55.04 -9.05
CA VAL A 248 -16.73 -54.68 -8.11
C VAL A 248 -15.69 -53.74 -8.75
N THR A 249 -15.39 -53.93 -10.04
CA THR A 249 -14.40 -53.11 -10.77
C THR A 249 -14.84 -51.66 -10.96
N VAL A 250 -16.14 -51.41 -11.15
CA VAL A 250 -16.69 -50.06 -11.29
C VAL A 250 -16.66 -49.34 -9.94
N VAL A 251 -16.98 -50.05 -8.86
CA VAL A 251 -16.91 -49.51 -7.49
C VAL A 251 -15.47 -49.10 -7.13
N GLU A 252 -14.48 -49.92 -7.49
CA GLU A 252 -13.07 -49.58 -7.28
C GLU A 252 -12.63 -48.36 -8.10
N HIS A 253 -13.01 -48.29 -9.39
CA HIS A 253 -12.71 -47.12 -10.22
C HIS A 253 -13.36 -45.83 -9.71
N CYS A 254 -14.61 -45.87 -9.25
CA CYS A 254 -15.27 -44.69 -8.67
C CYS A 254 -14.55 -44.21 -7.41
N ARG A 255 -14.08 -45.13 -6.54
CA ARG A 255 -13.29 -44.78 -5.36
C ARG A 255 -11.92 -44.21 -5.72
N GLU A 256 -11.27 -44.74 -6.75
CA GLU A 256 -10.00 -44.20 -7.24
C GLU A 256 -10.14 -42.79 -7.81
N VAL A 257 -11.22 -42.53 -8.55
CA VAL A 257 -11.55 -41.19 -9.08
C VAL A 257 -11.81 -40.21 -7.94
N LEU A 258 -12.60 -40.59 -6.93
CA LEU A 258 -12.82 -39.76 -5.73
C LEU A 258 -11.52 -39.48 -4.98
N ALA A 259 -10.67 -40.50 -4.78
CA ALA A 259 -9.37 -40.34 -4.10
C ALA A 259 -8.37 -39.52 -4.92
N CYS A 260 -8.49 -39.52 -6.26
CA CYS A 260 -7.71 -38.65 -7.14
C CYS A 260 -8.20 -37.21 -7.04
N ALA A 261 -9.52 -36.99 -7.11
CA ALA A 261 -10.14 -35.70 -6.96
C ALA A 261 -9.82 -35.06 -5.59
N ALA A 262 -9.87 -35.83 -4.51
CA ALA A 262 -9.57 -35.35 -3.16
C ALA A 262 -8.11 -34.89 -3.00
N ARG A 263 -7.17 -35.61 -3.64
CA ARG A 263 -5.75 -35.22 -3.64
C ARG A 263 -5.48 -34.01 -4.52
N SER A 264 -6.13 -33.93 -5.68
CA SER A 264 -5.96 -32.83 -6.62
C SER A 264 -6.69 -31.55 -6.20
N ALA A 265 -7.76 -31.68 -5.41
CA ALA A 265 -8.52 -30.56 -4.88
C ALA A 265 -7.70 -29.73 -3.88
N MET A 266 -6.72 -30.30 -3.18
CA MET A 266 -5.91 -29.57 -2.21
C MET A 266 -4.57 -29.12 -2.82
N ARG A 267 -4.54 -27.92 -3.41
CA ARG A 267 -3.29 -27.29 -3.88
C ARG A 267 -2.95 -26.06 -3.03
N PHE A 268 -1.67 -25.85 -2.78
CA PHE A 268 -1.18 -24.59 -2.22
C PHE A 268 -0.77 -23.68 -3.37
N GLU A 269 -1.34 -22.48 -3.41
CA GLU A 269 -1.01 -21.47 -4.39
C GLU A 269 -0.54 -20.19 -3.69
N TRP A 270 0.48 -19.57 -4.25
CA TRP A 270 0.94 -18.27 -3.76
C TRP A 270 -0.13 -17.21 -4.04
N ARG A 271 -0.58 -16.53 -2.99
CA ARG A 271 -1.46 -15.37 -3.13
C ARG A 271 -0.73 -14.10 -2.72
N ASP A 272 -0.64 -13.18 -3.67
CA ASP A 272 -0.12 -11.84 -3.44
C ASP A 272 -1.02 -11.09 -2.45
N SER A 273 -0.39 -10.45 -1.47
CA SER A 273 -1.07 -9.60 -0.49
C SER A 273 -1.64 -8.33 -1.15
N THR A 274 -2.48 -7.62 -0.39
CA THR A 274 -3.00 -6.30 -0.79
C THR A 274 -1.87 -5.30 -1.08
N PHE A 275 -0.76 -5.37 -0.34
CA PHE A 275 0.41 -4.52 -0.58
C PHE A 275 1.00 -4.79 -1.97
N VAL A 276 1.26 -6.06 -2.30
CA VAL A 276 1.90 -6.43 -3.57
C VAL A 276 1.00 -6.11 -4.76
N LYS A 277 -0.32 -6.34 -4.62
CA LYS A 277 -1.30 -5.93 -5.62
C LYS A 277 -1.28 -4.41 -5.82
N ALA A 278 -1.33 -3.63 -4.74
CA ALA A 278 -1.25 -2.17 -4.83
C ALA A 278 0.06 -1.69 -5.46
N PHE A 279 1.18 -2.33 -5.10
CA PHE A 279 2.53 -2.02 -5.61
C PHE A 279 2.63 -2.20 -7.13
N VAL A 280 2.05 -3.28 -7.66
CA VAL A 280 2.06 -3.60 -9.10
C VAL A 280 0.99 -2.85 -9.89
N GLU A 281 -0.22 -2.69 -9.33
CA GLU A 281 -1.35 -2.06 -10.01
C GLU A 281 -1.38 -0.53 -9.87
N GLY A 282 -0.59 0.04 -8.97
CA GLY A 282 -0.47 1.49 -8.79
C GLY A 282 -1.54 2.14 -7.93
N TYR A 283 -2.08 1.40 -6.97
CA TYR A 283 -3.00 1.93 -5.98
C TYR A 283 -2.25 2.66 -4.87
N TRP A 284 -2.98 3.47 -4.11
CA TRP A 284 -2.42 4.09 -2.90
C TRP A 284 -2.61 3.14 -1.72
N LEU A 285 -1.62 3.10 -0.83
CA LEU A 285 -1.66 2.24 0.33
C LEU A 285 -1.61 3.04 1.64
N LEU A 286 -2.60 2.81 2.50
CA LEU A 286 -2.62 3.31 3.87
C LEU A 286 -2.29 2.18 4.82
N ILE A 287 -1.18 2.29 5.55
CA ILE A 287 -0.82 1.36 6.62
C ILE A 287 -1.19 2.00 7.97
N GLU A 288 -2.16 1.43 8.67
CA GLU A 288 -2.61 1.88 9.98
C GLU A 288 -1.85 1.17 11.11
N ASP A 289 -1.73 1.87 12.24
CA ASP A 289 -1.18 1.35 13.50
C ASP A 289 0.21 0.70 13.40
N VAL A 290 1.06 1.25 12.51
CA VAL A 290 2.48 0.86 12.32
C VAL A 290 3.27 0.79 13.64
N ASN A 291 2.88 1.59 14.63
CA ASN A 291 3.52 1.59 15.96
C ASN A 291 3.28 0.30 16.79
N LEU A 292 2.36 -0.58 16.36
CA LEU A 292 2.09 -1.86 17.03
C LEU A 292 2.92 -3.01 16.46
N CYS A 293 3.47 -2.85 15.26
CA CYS A 293 4.22 -3.90 14.57
C CYS A 293 5.71 -3.88 14.95
N SER A 294 6.38 -5.02 14.79
CA SER A 294 7.83 -5.12 15.00
C SER A 294 8.60 -4.38 13.89
N ALA A 295 9.74 -3.77 14.24
CA ALA A 295 10.56 -3.07 13.25
C ALA A 295 11.05 -3.98 12.12
N ALA A 296 11.26 -5.28 12.40
CA ALA A 296 11.71 -6.26 11.41
C ALA A 296 10.72 -6.46 10.25
N VAL A 297 9.42 -6.32 10.52
CA VAL A 297 8.37 -6.42 9.48
C VAL A 297 8.46 -5.22 8.53
N LEU A 298 8.71 -4.03 9.07
CA LEU A 298 8.87 -2.80 8.28
C LEU A 298 10.19 -2.78 7.52
N ASP A 299 11.25 -3.37 8.07
CA ASP A 299 12.53 -3.49 7.39
C ASP A 299 12.42 -4.24 6.06
N ARG A 300 11.47 -5.16 5.96
CA ARG A 300 11.18 -5.89 4.73
C ARG A 300 10.55 -5.03 3.63
N LEU A 301 9.90 -3.92 4.01
CA LEU A 301 9.35 -2.95 3.08
C LEU A 301 10.38 -1.87 2.70
N ASN A 302 11.46 -1.68 3.46
CA ASN A 302 12.42 -0.62 3.16
C ASN A 302 13.01 -0.73 1.74
N SER A 303 13.24 -1.96 1.24
CA SER A 303 13.79 -2.20 -0.10
C SER A 303 12.88 -1.70 -1.23
N CYS A 304 11.56 -1.73 -1.05
CA CYS A 304 10.59 -1.25 -2.04
C CYS A 304 10.17 0.21 -1.81
N LEU A 305 10.49 0.79 -0.66
CA LEU A 305 10.15 2.18 -0.30
C LEU A 305 11.27 3.19 -0.59
N GLU A 306 12.45 2.74 -1.00
CA GLU A 306 13.51 3.61 -1.53
C GLU A 306 13.29 3.97 -3.00
N SER A 307 13.96 5.02 -3.47
CA SER A 307 13.88 5.46 -4.88
C SER A 307 14.38 4.35 -5.81
N GLU A 308 13.59 3.99 -6.83
CA GLU A 308 13.82 2.82 -7.70
C GLU A 308 13.82 1.47 -6.94
N GLY A 309 13.21 1.44 -5.76
CA GLY A 309 13.12 0.27 -4.90
C GLY A 309 12.38 -0.87 -5.59
N ARG A 310 13.02 -2.04 -5.67
CA ARG A 310 12.45 -3.25 -6.26
C ARG A 310 12.10 -4.24 -5.16
N LEU A 311 10.92 -4.86 -5.28
CA LEU A 311 10.50 -5.89 -4.34
C LEU A 311 10.90 -7.27 -4.86
N VAL A 312 11.82 -7.92 -4.16
CA VAL A 312 12.17 -9.32 -4.42
C VAL A 312 11.46 -10.21 -3.41
N ILE A 313 10.55 -11.04 -3.90
CA ILE A 313 9.81 -12.00 -3.07
C ILE A 313 10.48 -13.36 -3.19
N SER A 314 11.40 -13.67 -2.28
CA SER A 314 12.11 -14.96 -2.24
C SER A 314 11.20 -16.17 -2.05
N GLU A 315 10.05 -15.98 -1.42
CA GLU A 315 9.08 -17.02 -1.13
C GLU A 315 8.25 -17.46 -2.33
N ARG A 316 8.20 -16.63 -3.38
CA ARG A 316 7.49 -16.94 -4.60
C ARG A 316 8.34 -17.94 -5.41
N GLN A 317 8.15 -19.23 -5.16
CA GLN A 317 8.96 -20.31 -5.75
C GLN A 317 8.91 -20.33 -7.29
N SER A 318 7.90 -19.70 -7.89
CA SER A 318 7.69 -19.68 -9.34
C SER A 318 8.53 -18.63 -10.09
N SER A 319 9.00 -17.57 -9.42
CA SER A 319 9.64 -16.43 -10.10
C SER A 319 10.45 -15.58 -9.13
N PHE A 320 11.76 -15.49 -9.34
CA PHE A 320 12.67 -14.59 -8.60
C PHE A 320 12.80 -13.21 -9.26
N GLU A 321 11.92 -12.89 -10.21
CA GLU A 321 11.97 -11.61 -10.89
C GLU A 321 11.58 -10.48 -9.92
N PRO A 322 12.41 -9.42 -9.82
CA PRO A 322 12.08 -8.28 -8.97
C PRO A 322 10.84 -7.58 -9.51
N LEU A 323 9.85 -7.35 -8.65
CA LEU A 323 8.70 -6.54 -8.97
C LEU A 323 9.09 -5.06 -8.96
N GLU A 324 8.68 -4.33 -9.97
CA GLU A 324 8.87 -2.89 -10.08
C GLU A 324 7.63 -2.13 -9.62
N PRO A 325 7.80 -1.00 -8.92
CA PRO A 325 6.68 -0.19 -8.46
C PRO A 325 5.98 0.46 -9.65
N HIS A 326 4.65 0.44 -9.65
CA HIS A 326 3.89 1.21 -10.62
C HIS A 326 4.12 2.73 -10.41
N PRO A 327 4.24 3.55 -11.46
CA PRO A 327 4.53 4.98 -11.34
C PRO A 327 3.49 5.78 -10.51
N ASN A 328 2.26 5.26 -10.40
CA ASN A 328 1.19 5.84 -9.57
C ASN A 328 1.12 5.30 -8.14
N PHE A 329 1.87 4.26 -7.78
CA PHE A 329 1.88 3.68 -6.43
C PHE A 329 2.39 4.71 -5.41
N ARG A 330 1.69 4.87 -4.28
CA ARG A 330 2.04 5.82 -3.22
C ARG A 330 1.81 5.26 -1.84
#